data_AF-A0A954DYS5-F1
#
_entry.id   AF-A0A954DYS5-F1
#
_cell.length_a   1.000
_cell.length_b   1.000
_cell.length_c   1.000
_cell.angle_alpha   90.00
_cell.angle_beta   90.00
_cell.angle_gamma   90.00
#
_symmetry.space_group_name_H-M   'P 1'
#
loop_
_entity.id
_entity.type
_entity.pdbx_description
1 polymer ?
#
loop_
_entity_poly.entity_id
_entity_poly.type
_entity_poly.pdbx_seq_one_letter_code
_entity_poly.pdbx_strand_id
1 'polypeptide(L)'
;MSIITSRLALTGSAALIAGAVFAVPASAGETVDGPPTPQIHDIGCTEFDRYQTLTPNDTLTLITAYHNPDQAQGFVVVYAVDEAGEAISFNHLIGSQMVINGIDRFEYSVNPVDFRSPVEDGGATDLDSDDVRDLDGSEYETCPDELLVPRFIGQTSYAQMPTAAAGGPYSSSLILIDLNSGANFNTTVDFLTYNDNEEVFSGEYTFNCWENPRLLDISGIFAQGFLKDFTGHNPNESVGGRETGWFRFQGALANSVNTTIADPAIYGVFVERVGGYAVADLPFEIGSRDGHVLPRVITGDNSEAGDFDGAAAPVERRHPGSLLLYPEFNNLYGELTLLTITNESATDEVRVHFVYYGKYGN
;
A
#
# COMPACT_ATOMS: atom_id res chain seq x y z
N MET A 1 -44.54 -55.52 -1.63
CA MET A 1 -44.00 -56.90 -1.72
C MET A 1 -43.49 -57.05 -3.16
N SER A 2 -42.33 -56.49 -3.50
CA SER A 2 -40.95 -56.99 -3.39
C SER A 2 -40.49 -57.87 -4.58
N ILE A 3 -39.48 -57.34 -5.31
CA ILE A 3 -38.35 -57.96 -6.06
C ILE A 3 -38.75 -58.76 -7.36
N ILE A 4 -38.10 -58.74 -8.54
CA ILE A 4 -36.66 -58.78 -8.92
C ILE A 4 -36.39 -58.26 -10.36
N THR A 5 -35.23 -57.62 -10.46
CA THR A 5 -34.37 -57.16 -11.56
C THR A 5 -34.07 -58.18 -12.68
N SER A 6 -33.91 -57.73 -13.94
CA SER A 6 -32.92 -58.34 -14.86
C SER A 6 -32.43 -57.36 -15.94
N ARG A 7 -31.12 -57.43 -16.19
CA ARG A 7 -30.30 -56.61 -17.09
C ARG A 7 -30.45 -57.06 -18.54
N LEU A 8 -30.38 -56.12 -19.49
CA LEU A 8 -30.22 -56.42 -20.91
C LEU A 8 -28.84 -55.93 -21.39
N ALA A 9 -28.09 -56.83 -22.01
CA ALA A 9 -26.83 -56.60 -22.69
C ALA A 9 -27.02 -56.75 -24.21
N LEU A 10 -26.43 -55.86 -25.01
CA LEU A 10 -26.20 -56.03 -26.45
C LEU A 10 -24.82 -55.41 -26.78
N THR A 11 -23.79 -56.25 -26.93
CA THR A 11 -23.18 -56.72 -28.20
C THR A 11 -22.33 -55.69 -28.93
N GLY A 12 -21.02 -55.94 -28.95
CA GLY A 12 -20.05 -55.33 -29.87
C GLY A 12 -19.56 -56.30 -30.94
N SER A 13 -19.07 -55.74 -32.05
CA SER A 13 -18.07 -56.27 -33.00
C SER A 13 -17.65 -55.08 -33.88
N ALA A 14 -16.45 -54.50 -33.71
CA ALA A 14 -15.13 -54.92 -34.21
C ALA A 14 -14.85 -54.43 -35.65
N ALA A 15 -13.91 -53.49 -35.78
CA ALA A 15 -13.02 -53.38 -36.94
C ALA A 15 -11.72 -52.66 -36.55
N LEU A 16 -10.62 -53.40 -36.68
CA LEU A 16 -9.23 -53.04 -36.43
C LEU A 16 -8.63 -52.56 -37.77
N ILE A 17 -7.98 -51.39 -37.81
CA ILE A 17 -7.03 -51.06 -38.89
C ILE A 17 -5.76 -50.49 -38.25
N ALA A 18 -4.67 -51.23 -38.41
CA ALA A 18 -3.30 -50.82 -38.10
C ALA A 18 -2.74 -49.98 -39.25
N GLY A 19 -1.94 -48.96 -38.93
CA GLY A 19 -1.28 -48.14 -39.93
C GLY A 19 -0.14 -47.28 -39.37
N ALA A 20 1.07 -47.83 -39.44
CA ALA A 20 2.37 -47.17 -39.61
C ALA A 20 2.81 -46.03 -38.64
N VAL A 21 3.85 -46.37 -37.89
CA VAL A 21 4.79 -45.46 -37.22
C VAL A 21 5.51 -44.61 -38.27
N PHE A 22 5.38 -43.28 -38.17
CA PHE A 22 6.26 -42.32 -38.84
C PHE A 22 6.89 -41.44 -37.76
N ALA A 23 8.21 -41.58 -37.57
CA ALA A 23 9.00 -40.63 -36.79
C ALA A 23 9.21 -39.36 -37.64
N VAL A 24 8.89 -38.20 -37.07
CA VAL A 24 9.12 -36.86 -37.64
C VAL A 24 9.78 -36.02 -36.54
N PRO A 25 10.77 -35.17 -36.87
CA PRO A 25 11.86 -34.81 -35.97
C PRO A 25 11.49 -33.71 -34.99
N ALA A 26 12.27 -33.61 -33.90
CA ALA A 26 12.24 -32.49 -32.98
C ALA A 26 12.51 -31.17 -33.73
N SER A 27 11.53 -30.28 -33.78
CA SER A 27 11.70 -28.88 -34.14
C SER A 27 10.99 -28.00 -33.11
N ALA A 28 11.67 -26.90 -32.80
CA ALA A 28 11.38 -25.90 -31.77
C ALA A 28 9.94 -25.36 -31.72
N GLY A 29 9.53 -24.99 -30.50
CA GLY A 29 8.67 -23.85 -30.22
C GLY A 29 7.16 -24.11 -30.19
N GLU A 30 6.62 -24.28 -28.98
CA GLU A 30 5.36 -23.62 -28.58
C GLU A 30 5.24 -23.71 -27.05
N THR A 31 5.41 -22.58 -26.39
CA THR A 31 5.09 -22.40 -24.97
C THR A 31 3.58 -22.55 -24.82
N VAL A 32 3.16 -23.43 -23.92
CA VAL A 32 1.76 -23.51 -23.49
C VAL A 32 1.51 -22.25 -22.66
N ASP A 33 0.94 -21.23 -23.30
CA ASP A 33 0.54 -20.00 -22.62
C ASP A 33 -0.53 -20.35 -21.57
N GLY A 34 -0.20 -20.06 -20.31
CA GLY A 34 -1.17 -20.00 -19.24
C GLY A 34 -2.24 -18.95 -19.54
N PRO A 35 -3.33 -18.89 -18.74
CA PRO A 35 -4.28 -17.79 -18.86
C PRO A 35 -3.49 -16.48 -18.80
N PRO A 36 -3.76 -15.51 -19.68
CA PRO A 36 -3.01 -14.26 -19.68
C PRO A 36 -3.13 -13.64 -18.30
N THR A 37 -2.02 -13.58 -17.58
CA THR A 37 -1.83 -12.60 -16.52
C THR A 37 -2.26 -11.27 -17.14
N PRO A 38 -3.20 -10.51 -16.54
CA PRO A 38 -3.48 -9.18 -17.01
C PRO A 38 -2.14 -8.46 -17.10
N GLN A 39 -1.72 -8.12 -18.32
CA GLN A 39 -0.55 -7.29 -18.53
C GLN A 39 -0.94 -5.94 -17.96
N ILE A 40 -0.55 -5.68 -16.71
CA ILE A 40 -0.53 -4.34 -16.14
C ILE A 40 0.38 -3.57 -17.09
N HIS A 41 -0.21 -2.70 -17.91
CA HIS A 41 0.60 -1.70 -18.59
C HIS A 41 1.28 -0.93 -17.47
N ASP A 42 2.61 -0.92 -17.46
CA ASP A 42 3.41 -0.22 -16.46
C ASP A 42 2.97 1.23 -16.42
N ILE A 43 2.50 1.63 -15.26
CA ILE A 43 2.06 2.97 -15.00
C ILE A 43 3.05 3.56 -14.00
N GLY A 44 4.07 4.21 -14.57
CA GLY A 44 5.32 4.56 -13.88
C GLY A 44 5.22 5.76 -12.95
N CYS A 45 4.36 5.66 -11.91
CA CYS A 45 4.29 6.59 -10.79
C CYS A 45 4.58 8.04 -11.16
N THR A 46 3.79 8.53 -12.12
CA THR A 46 4.01 9.85 -12.69
C THR A 46 3.70 10.93 -11.67
N GLU A 47 4.38 12.07 -11.79
CA GLU A 47 4.14 13.25 -10.96
C GLU A 47 3.10 14.15 -11.62
N PHE A 48 2.23 14.74 -10.80
CA PHE A 48 1.38 15.85 -11.19
C PHE A 48 1.33 16.89 -10.07
N ASP A 49 1.70 18.12 -10.42
CA ASP A 49 1.95 19.20 -9.49
C ASP A 49 0.82 20.22 -9.45
N ARG A 50 0.43 20.65 -8.25
CA ARG A 50 -0.54 21.72 -8.02
C ARG A 50 -0.15 22.58 -6.82
N TYR A 51 -0.37 23.88 -6.92
CA TYR A 51 -0.14 24.80 -5.82
C TYR A 51 -1.44 25.40 -5.32
N GLN A 52 -1.52 25.60 -4.01
CA GLN A 52 -2.61 26.31 -3.36
C GLN A 52 -2.06 27.24 -2.29
N THR A 53 -2.63 28.42 -2.15
CA THR A 53 -2.39 29.29 -0.98
C THR A 53 -3.47 29.06 0.07
N LEU A 54 -3.06 28.89 1.32
CA LEU A 54 -3.93 28.78 2.50
C LEU A 54 -3.70 29.99 3.39
N THR A 55 -4.74 30.79 3.57
CA THR A 55 -4.69 31.93 4.52
C THR A 55 -4.61 31.43 5.97
N PRO A 56 -4.33 32.29 6.97
CA PRO A 56 -4.31 31.86 8.37
C PRO A 56 -5.65 31.26 8.82
N ASN A 57 -5.62 30.10 9.50
CA ASN A 57 -6.79 29.29 9.87
C ASN A 57 -7.68 28.83 8.70
N ASP A 58 -7.12 28.73 7.49
CA ASP A 58 -7.84 28.33 6.29
C ASP A 58 -7.84 26.81 6.10
N THR A 59 -8.87 26.31 5.42
CA THR A 59 -9.03 24.88 5.11
C THR A 59 -9.47 24.71 3.66
N LEU A 60 -8.71 23.90 2.93
CA LEU A 60 -9.10 23.42 1.61
C LEU A 60 -9.52 21.95 1.70
N THR A 61 -10.74 21.65 1.27
CA THR A 61 -11.18 20.29 0.95
C THR A 61 -11.40 20.16 -0.56
N LEU A 62 -10.79 19.16 -1.17
CA LEU A 62 -10.87 18.91 -2.61
C LEU A 62 -11.22 17.46 -2.91
N ILE A 63 -11.75 17.26 -4.11
CA ILE A 63 -11.94 15.93 -4.70
C ILE A 63 -10.79 15.67 -5.66
N THR A 64 -10.06 14.58 -5.46
CA THR A 64 -8.84 14.27 -6.21
C THR A 64 -9.07 14.15 -7.70
N ALA A 65 -10.20 13.57 -8.13
CA ALA A 65 -10.54 13.41 -9.55
C ALA A 65 -10.77 14.74 -10.30
N TYR A 66 -11.07 15.83 -9.60
CA TYR A 66 -11.16 17.16 -10.21
C TYR A 66 -9.83 17.93 -10.13
N HIS A 67 -9.01 17.64 -9.12
CA HIS A 67 -7.73 18.30 -8.93
C HIS A 67 -6.63 17.72 -9.84
N ASN A 68 -6.61 16.39 -9.94
CA ASN A 68 -5.75 15.58 -10.80
C ASN A 68 -6.61 14.52 -11.54
N PRO A 69 -7.20 14.88 -12.70
CA PRO A 69 -8.08 13.98 -13.45
C PRO A 69 -7.31 12.89 -14.23
N ASP A 70 -6.00 13.04 -14.39
CA ASP A 70 -5.23 12.24 -15.35
C ASP A 70 -4.76 10.92 -14.73
N GLN A 71 -4.63 10.84 -13.40
CA GLN A 71 -4.19 9.62 -12.71
C GLN A 71 -5.37 8.91 -12.05
N ALA A 72 -5.40 7.57 -12.09
CA ALA A 72 -6.48 6.80 -11.52
C ALA A 72 -6.29 6.49 -10.04
N GLN A 73 -5.11 6.09 -9.60
CA GLN A 73 -4.87 5.72 -8.19
C GLN A 73 -3.45 6.06 -7.77
N GLY A 74 -3.16 6.23 -6.49
CA GLY A 74 -1.82 6.56 -6.03
C GLY A 74 -1.81 7.20 -4.66
N PHE A 75 -0.80 8.00 -4.35
CA PHE A 75 -0.69 8.78 -3.11
C PHE A 75 -0.41 10.26 -3.40
N VAL A 76 -0.51 11.12 -2.39
CA VAL A 76 -0.26 12.56 -2.54
C VAL A 76 0.66 13.05 -1.43
N VAL A 77 1.67 13.81 -1.80
CA VAL A 77 2.53 14.54 -0.87
C VAL A 77 2.15 16.01 -0.93
N VAL A 78 1.99 16.63 0.23
CA VAL A 78 1.69 18.06 0.32
C VAL A 78 2.67 18.71 1.27
N TYR A 79 3.46 19.67 0.80
CA TYR A 79 4.44 20.37 1.63
C TYR A 79 4.38 21.88 1.44
N ALA A 80 4.84 22.63 2.45
CA ALA A 80 4.90 24.07 2.40
C ALA A 80 6.04 24.56 1.49
N VAL A 81 5.74 25.62 0.74
CA VAL A 81 6.69 26.30 -0.15
C VAL A 81 6.59 27.81 0.00
N ASP A 82 7.65 28.50 -0.36
CA ASP A 82 7.67 29.97 -0.42
C ASP A 82 7.02 30.52 -1.71
N GLU A 83 7.17 31.83 -1.95
CA GLU A 83 6.67 32.47 -3.17
C GLU A 83 7.37 31.97 -4.44
N ALA A 84 8.67 31.63 -4.35
CA ALA A 84 9.46 31.08 -5.46
C ALA A 84 9.12 29.61 -5.76
N GLY A 85 8.52 28.90 -4.81
CA GLY A 85 8.23 27.47 -4.88
C GLY A 85 9.30 26.60 -4.20
N GLU A 86 10.24 27.21 -3.48
CA GLU A 86 11.24 26.51 -2.67
C GLU A 86 10.58 25.94 -1.41
N ALA A 87 10.94 24.72 -1.01
CA ALA A 87 10.35 24.09 0.16
C ALA A 87 10.80 24.78 1.45
N ILE A 88 9.86 24.93 2.38
CA ILE A 88 10.09 25.61 3.66
C ILE A 88 9.55 24.80 4.84
N SER A 89 10.11 25.07 6.01
CA SER A 89 9.55 24.64 7.29
C SER A 89 8.29 25.46 7.56
N PHE A 90 7.19 24.78 7.84
CA PHE A 90 5.92 25.35 8.24
C PHE A 90 5.10 24.29 9.02
N ASN A 91 5.45 24.06 10.28
CA ASN A 91 4.85 23.01 11.12
C ASN A 91 3.45 23.39 11.64
N HIS A 92 2.55 23.69 10.72
CA HIS A 92 1.20 24.17 10.94
C HIS A 92 0.18 23.54 9.99
N LEU A 93 0.58 22.55 9.18
CA LEU A 93 -0.34 21.83 8.31
C LEU A 93 -0.90 20.61 9.02
N ILE A 94 -2.23 20.50 9.03
CA ILE A 94 -2.94 19.28 9.43
C ILE A 94 -3.87 18.86 8.29
N GLY A 95 -4.35 17.62 8.32
CA GLY A 95 -5.26 17.16 7.28
C GLY A 95 -6.05 15.91 7.61
N SER A 96 -6.88 15.50 6.66
CA SER A 96 -7.57 14.22 6.66
C SER A 96 -7.85 13.74 5.24
N GLN A 97 -7.87 12.43 5.06
CA GLN A 97 -8.28 11.74 3.85
C GLN A 97 -9.58 11.00 4.11
N MET A 98 -10.48 11.00 3.12
CA MET A 98 -11.65 10.14 3.10
C MET A 98 -11.77 9.46 1.73
N VAL A 99 -11.93 8.14 1.74
CA VAL A 99 -12.16 7.33 0.54
C VAL A 99 -13.58 6.76 0.61
N ILE A 100 -14.34 6.99 -0.45
CA ILE A 100 -15.74 6.56 -0.58
C ILE A 100 -15.90 5.76 -1.86
N ASN A 101 -16.26 4.49 -1.71
CA ASN A 101 -16.75 3.67 -2.81
C ASN A 101 -18.27 3.84 -2.95
N GLY A 102 -18.69 4.53 -4.00
CA GLY A 102 -20.08 4.86 -4.31
C GLY A 102 -20.93 3.67 -4.78
N ILE A 103 -20.33 2.52 -5.04
CA ILE A 103 -21.03 1.29 -5.43
C ILE A 103 -21.25 0.39 -4.19
N ASP A 104 -20.31 0.38 -3.23
CA ASP A 104 -20.29 -0.58 -2.11
C ASP A 104 -20.42 0.00 -0.68
N ARG A 105 -20.64 1.33 -0.53
CA ARG A 105 -20.84 2.13 0.72
C ARG A 105 -19.55 2.79 1.25
N PHE A 106 -19.73 3.74 2.18
CA PHE A 106 -18.64 4.45 2.88
C PHE A 106 -17.53 3.50 3.31
N GLU A 107 -16.28 3.84 2.95
CA GLU A 107 -15.16 2.92 3.15
C GLU A 107 -14.36 3.31 4.39
N TYR A 108 -13.54 4.37 4.36
CA TYR A 108 -12.73 4.73 5.52
C TYR A 108 -12.21 6.18 5.44
N SER A 109 -11.73 6.66 6.59
CA SER A 109 -10.98 7.91 6.69
C SER A 109 -9.72 7.64 7.50
N VAL A 110 -8.64 8.34 7.14
CA VAL A 110 -7.35 8.27 7.82
C VAL A 110 -6.72 9.65 7.79
N ASN A 111 -5.94 9.99 8.82
CA ASN A 111 -5.13 11.20 8.78
C ASN A 111 -3.95 10.99 7.81
N PRO A 112 -3.45 12.05 7.15
CA PRO A 112 -2.16 11.95 6.49
C PRO A 112 -1.06 11.66 7.52
N VAL A 113 0.05 11.12 7.05
CA VAL A 113 1.28 11.01 7.83
C VAL A 113 1.95 12.37 7.81
N ASP A 114 2.12 12.97 8.98
CA ASP A 114 2.80 14.24 9.17
C ASP A 114 4.29 14.04 9.39
N PHE A 115 5.08 14.88 8.73
CA PHE A 115 6.51 15.04 8.94
C PHE A 115 6.79 16.49 9.30
N ARG A 116 7.33 16.71 10.50
CA ARG A 116 7.76 18.04 10.93
C ARG A 116 9.15 18.33 10.40
N SER A 117 9.45 19.61 10.17
CA SER A 117 10.82 20.06 9.93
C SER A 117 11.46 20.54 11.23
N PRO A 118 12.73 20.20 11.52
CA PRO A 118 13.48 20.79 12.62
C PRO A 118 14.04 22.18 12.29
N VAL A 119 13.98 22.60 11.01
CA VAL A 119 14.40 23.92 10.55
C VAL A 119 13.47 24.99 11.16
N GLU A 120 14.02 26.17 11.46
CA GLU A 120 13.23 27.31 11.94
C GLU A 120 12.07 27.62 10.98
N ASP A 121 10.91 27.98 11.53
CA ASP A 121 9.69 28.25 10.77
C ASP A 121 9.93 29.31 9.67
N GLY A 122 9.50 29.00 8.45
CA GLY A 122 9.75 29.77 7.23
C GLY A 122 11.16 29.61 6.62
N GLY A 123 12.07 28.86 7.25
CA GLY A 123 13.38 28.54 6.71
C GLY A 123 13.32 27.51 5.58
N ALA A 124 14.25 27.59 4.64
CA ALA A 124 14.36 26.63 3.54
C ALA A 124 14.70 25.23 4.09
N THR A 125 13.96 24.22 3.63
CA THR A 125 14.19 22.83 4.04
C THR A 125 15.21 22.13 3.18
N ASP A 126 15.41 22.54 1.93
CA ASP A 126 16.45 22.03 1.01
C ASP A 126 17.86 22.47 1.48
N LEU A 127 18.44 21.73 2.42
CA LEU A 127 19.67 22.09 3.12
C LEU A 127 20.93 21.77 2.32
N ASP A 128 20.85 20.79 1.42
CA ASP A 128 21.98 20.31 0.62
C ASP A 128 21.90 20.74 -0.88
N SER A 129 20.78 21.34 -1.29
CA SER A 129 20.52 21.90 -2.62
C SER A 129 20.33 20.87 -3.73
N ASP A 130 19.69 19.74 -3.43
CA ASP A 130 19.42 18.67 -4.38
C ASP A 130 17.96 18.61 -4.89
N ASP A 131 17.07 19.44 -4.34
CA ASP A 131 15.62 19.54 -4.62
C ASP A 131 14.80 18.27 -4.27
N VAL A 132 15.35 17.40 -3.42
CA VAL A 132 14.67 16.27 -2.79
C VAL A 132 14.05 16.73 -1.46
N ARG A 133 13.17 15.90 -0.88
CA ARG A 133 12.63 16.15 0.46
C ARG A 133 13.12 15.03 1.37
N ASP A 134 14.09 15.37 2.21
CA ASP A 134 14.80 14.39 2.99
C ASP A 134 14.08 14.12 4.31
N LEU A 135 13.79 12.86 4.52
CA LEU A 135 13.21 12.33 5.75
C LEU A 135 14.36 11.73 6.57
N ASP A 136 15.36 12.55 6.90
CA ASP A 136 16.66 12.20 7.50
C ASP A 136 16.85 12.78 8.92
N GLY A 137 15.93 13.65 9.36
CA GLY A 137 16.00 14.37 10.62
C GLY A 137 16.71 15.71 10.55
N SER A 138 17.23 16.13 9.39
CA SER A 138 17.81 17.45 9.14
C SER A 138 16.84 18.36 8.41
N GLU A 139 16.17 17.87 7.36
CA GLU A 139 15.18 18.64 6.61
C GLU A 139 13.75 18.40 7.14
N TYR A 140 13.39 17.13 7.28
CA TYR A 140 12.15 16.67 7.88
C TYR A 140 12.43 15.52 8.85
N GLU A 141 11.46 15.17 9.70
CA GLU A 141 11.51 14.00 10.55
C GLU A 141 11.77 12.72 9.74
N THR A 142 12.44 11.77 10.38
CA THR A 142 12.78 10.50 9.76
C THR A 142 11.56 9.60 9.48
N CYS A 143 11.76 8.65 8.59
CA CYS A 143 10.81 7.55 8.39
C CYS A 143 10.88 6.55 9.55
N PRO A 144 9.80 5.79 9.81
CA PRO A 144 9.87 4.65 10.70
C PRO A 144 10.73 3.54 10.07
N ASP A 145 11.41 2.79 10.94
CA ASP A 145 12.18 1.60 10.55
C ASP A 145 11.27 0.38 10.42
N GLU A 146 10.42 0.17 11.44
CA GLU A 146 9.45 -0.91 11.50
C GLU A 146 8.04 -0.38 11.77
N LEU A 147 7.07 -0.92 11.05
CA LEU A 147 5.65 -0.58 11.16
C LEU A 147 4.90 -1.75 11.78
N LEU A 148 4.07 -1.47 12.79
CA LEU A 148 3.35 -2.48 13.55
C LEU A 148 1.85 -2.28 13.38
N VAL A 149 1.17 -3.33 12.91
CA VAL A 149 -0.27 -3.40 12.78
C VAL A 149 -0.80 -4.27 13.91
N PRO A 150 -1.55 -3.69 14.86
CA PRO A 150 -1.89 -4.37 16.12
C PRO A 150 -2.93 -5.48 15.95
N ARG A 151 -3.59 -5.55 14.78
CA ARG A 151 -4.57 -6.57 14.49
C ARG A 151 -4.76 -6.82 13.00
N PHE A 152 -5.10 -8.05 12.64
CA PHE A 152 -5.81 -8.40 11.44
C PHE A 152 -6.83 -9.50 11.76
N ILE A 153 -7.90 -9.58 10.98
CA ILE A 153 -8.86 -10.70 11.03
C ILE A 153 -8.50 -11.69 9.92
N GLY A 154 -8.63 -12.99 10.16
CA GLY A 154 -8.40 -14.01 9.14
C GLY A 154 -9.21 -13.71 7.87
N GLN A 155 -8.57 -13.78 6.71
CA GLN A 155 -9.07 -13.28 5.43
C GLN A 155 -9.78 -14.38 4.64
N THR A 156 -10.69 -14.00 3.73
CA THR A 156 -11.37 -14.94 2.83
C THR A 156 -11.62 -14.31 1.48
N SER A 157 -11.34 -15.05 0.41
CA SER A 157 -11.72 -14.62 -0.93
C SER A 157 -13.26 -14.64 -1.11
N TYR A 158 -13.74 -13.82 -2.04
CA TYR A 158 -15.15 -13.81 -2.45
C TYR A 158 -15.63 -15.20 -2.92
N ALA A 159 -14.75 -15.98 -3.56
CA ALA A 159 -15.03 -17.32 -4.05
C ALA A 159 -15.25 -18.36 -2.93
N GLN A 160 -14.80 -18.08 -1.70
CA GLN A 160 -14.88 -18.97 -0.55
C GLN A 160 -15.99 -18.57 0.44
N MET A 161 -16.79 -17.55 0.12
CA MET A 161 -17.95 -17.15 0.92
C MET A 161 -19.11 -18.15 0.77
N PRO A 162 -19.70 -18.67 1.86
CA PRO A 162 -20.99 -19.33 1.79
C PRO A 162 -22.03 -18.30 1.33
N THR A 163 -22.89 -18.65 0.37
CA THR A 163 -23.91 -17.78 -0.25
C THR A 163 -24.96 -17.21 0.74
N ALA A 164 -24.82 -17.46 2.03
CA ALA A 164 -25.75 -17.06 3.10
C ALA A 164 -25.06 -16.39 4.31
N ALA A 165 -23.75 -16.15 4.29
CA ALA A 165 -23.09 -15.45 5.39
C ALA A 165 -23.41 -13.94 5.30
N ALA A 166 -24.31 -13.48 6.16
CA ALA A 166 -24.65 -12.07 6.32
C ALA A 166 -23.42 -11.31 6.82
N GLY A 167 -22.61 -10.77 5.91
CA GLY A 167 -21.38 -10.07 6.29
C GLY A 167 -20.39 -9.77 5.18
N GLY A 168 -20.53 -10.32 3.96
CA GLY A 168 -19.60 -10.05 2.84
C GLY A 168 -18.16 -10.54 3.09
N PRO A 169 -17.23 -10.35 2.12
CA PRO A 169 -15.86 -10.81 2.24
C PRO A 169 -15.07 -10.09 3.35
N TYR A 170 -14.15 -10.81 3.99
CA TYR A 170 -13.08 -10.23 4.80
C TYR A 170 -11.87 -10.10 3.89
N SER A 171 -11.58 -8.86 3.50
CA SER A 171 -10.66 -8.52 2.40
C SER A 171 -9.90 -7.24 2.72
N SER A 172 -9.25 -7.26 3.87
CA SER A 172 -8.39 -6.19 4.36
C SER A 172 -7.19 -6.01 3.43
N SER A 173 -6.72 -4.78 3.33
CA SER A 173 -5.60 -4.40 2.47
C SER A 173 -4.55 -3.63 3.26
N LEU A 174 -3.36 -3.55 2.68
CA LEU A 174 -2.27 -2.77 3.20
C LEU A 174 -1.82 -1.82 2.08
N ILE A 175 -2.01 -0.53 2.29
CA ILE A 175 -1.44 0.49 1.40
C ILE A 175 0.07 0.51 1.68
N LEU A 176 0.88 0.47 0.64
CA LEU A 176 2.34 0.48 0.71
C LEU A 176 2.88 1.61 -0.17
N ILE A 177 3.83 2.37 0.39
CA ILE A 177 4.45 3.54 -0.22
C ILE A 177 5.97 3.42 -0.09
N ASP A 178 6.67 3.60 -1.19
CA ASP A 178 8.12 3.70 -1.21
C ASP A 178 8.51 5.14 -0.92
N LEU A 179 9.25 5.34 0.18
CA LEU A 179 9.72 6.64 0.63
C LEU A 179 11.24 6.76 0.48
N ASN A 180 11.85 6.08 -0.49
CA ASN A 180 13.31 6.14 -0.65
C ASN A 180 13.75 6.05 -2.11
N SER A 181 13.07 5.22 -2.90
CA SER A 181 13.68 4.65 -4.09
C SER A 181 13.02 5.17 -5.38
N GLY A 182 11.80 5.69 -5.30
CA GLY A 182 11.13 6.32 -6.44
C GLY A 182 10.57 5.34 -7.47
N ALA A 183 10.05 5.88 -8.58
CA ALA A 183 9.25 5.13 -9.56
C ALA A 183 10.00 3.98 -10.27
N ASN A 184 11.34 3.99 -10.27
CA ASN A 184 12.16 3.03 -11.03
C ASN A 184 12.61 1.81 -10.20
N PHE A 185 12.14 1.69 -8.97
CA PHE A 185 12.59 0.65 -8.05
C PHE A 185 11.48 -0.34 -7.73
N ASN A 186 11.89 -1.60 -7.62
CA ASN A 186 11.07 -2.64 -7.02
C ASN A 186 11.50 -2.78 -5.56
N THR A 187 10.59 -2.42 -4.66
CA THR A 187 10.82 -2.36 -3.22
C THR A 187 10.19 -3.57 -2.57
N THR A 188 11.01 -4.34 -1.87
CA THR A 188 10.62 -5.55 -1.15
C THR A 188 10.53 -5.24 0.33
N VAL A 189 9.44 -5.69 0.94
CA VAL A 189 9.16 -5.56 2.37
C VAL A 189 9.11 -6.92 3.02
N ASP A 190 9.70 -7.02 4.21
CA ASP A 190 9.67 -8.22 5.04
C ASP A 190 8.52 -8.14 6.02
N PHE A 191 7.80 -9.26 6.20
CA PHE A 191 6.73 -9.39 7.16
C PHE A 191 7.08 -10.40 8.24
N LEU A 192 6.71 -10.08 9.48
CA LEU A 192 6.63 -11.04 10.57
C LEU A 192 5.22 -10.99 11.17
N THR A 193 4.49 -12.09 11.03
CA THR A 193 3.08 -12.22 11.40
C THR A 193 2.92 -13.18 12.57
N TYR A 194 2.08 -12.81 13.51
CA TYR A 194 1.79 -13.55 14.72
C TYR A 194 0.29 -13.86 14.78
N ASN A 195 -0.09 -15.12 14.97
CA ASN A 195 -1.48 -15.46 15.24
C ASN A 195 -1.84 -15.25 16.73
N ASP A 196 -3.10 -15.54 17.08
CA ASP A 196 -3.66 -15.46 18.43
C ASP A 196 -3.09 -16.50 19.43
N ASN A 197 -2.17 -17.35 18.98
CA ASN A 197 -1.45 -18.32 19.81
C ASN A 197 0.07 -18.12 19.75
N GLU A 198 0.52 -16.91 19.38
CA GLU A 198 1.92 -16.49 19.33
C GLU A 198 2.78 -17.28 18.31
N GLU A 199 2.16 -18.03 17.39
CA GLU A 199 2.87 -18.69 16.30
C GLU A 199 3.31 -17.66 15.26
N VAL A 200 4.57 -17.77 14.84
CA VAL A 200 5.23 -16.78 14.00
C VAL A 200 5.41 -17.29 12.58
N PHE A 201 5.06 -16.45 11.62
CA PHE A 201 5.23 -16.70 10.19
C PHE A 201 5.95 -15.51 9.55
N SER A 202 6.76 -15.77 8.52
CA SER A 202 7.40 -14.72 7.74
C SER A 202 6.96 -14.78 6.28
N GLY A 203 7.07 -13.65 5.60
CA GLY A 203 6.81 -13.52 4.17
C GLY A 203 7.43 -12.24 3.63
N GLU A 204 7.44 -12.12 2.31
CA GLU A 204 7.96 -10.96 1.60
C GLU A 204 6.93 -10.49 0.58
N TYR A 205 6.88 -9.20 0.29
CA TYR A 205 6.09 -8.64 -0.80
C TYR A 205 6.90 -7.60 -1.55
N THR A 206 6.85 -7.64 -2.87
CA THR A 206 7.53 -6.66 -3.72
C THR A 206 6.50 -5.79 -4.41
N PHE A 207 6.67 -4.48 -4.32
CA PHE A 207 5.81 -3.49 -4.96
C PHE A 207 6.66 -2.42 -5.66
N ASN A 208 6.05 -1.67 -6.57
CA ASN A 208 6.68 -0.54 -7.23
C ASN A 208 5.97 0.75 -6.84
N CYS A 209 6.70 1.62 -6.12
CA CYS A 209 6.37 2.96 -5.68
C CYS A 209 5.10 3.11 -4.80
N TRP A 210 3.94 2.62 -5.24
CA TRP A 210 2.69 2.59 -4.49
C TRP A 210 1.83 1.41 -4.87
N GLU A 211 1.32 0.68 -3.89
CA GLU A 211 0.31 -0.35 -4.09
C GLU A 211 -0.68 -0.44 -2.93
N ASN A 212 -1.87 -0.98 -3.18
CA ASN A 212 -2.88 -1.30 -2.18
C ASN A 212 -3.27 -2.80 -2.25
N PRO A 213 -2.32 -3.73 -2.04
CA PRO A 213 -2.59 -5.17 -2.10
C PRO A 213 -3.54 -5.62 -1.01
N ARG A 214 -4.36 -6.64 -1.31
CA ARG A 214 -5.07 -7.37 -0.26
C ARG A 214 -4.07 -8.18 0.55
N LEU A 215 -4.36 -8.42 1.82
CA LEU A 215 -3.52 -9.29 2.66
C LEU A 215 -3.34 -10.70 2.05
N LEU A 216 -4.36 -11.23 1.36
CA LEU A 216 -4.26 -12.52 0.66
C LEU A 216 -3.38 -12.48 -0.60
N ASP A 217 -3.19 -11.30 -1.19
CA ASP A 217 -2.28 -11.12 -2.32
C ASP A 217 -0.82 -10.98 -1.84
N ILE A 218 -0.64 -10.48 -0.61
CA ILE A 218 0.66 -10.51 0.09
C ILE A 218 1.05 -11.94 0.45
N SER A 219 0.19 -12.66 1.19
CA SER A 219 0.51 -14.02 1.63
C SER A 219 -0.71 -14.83 2.08
N GLY A 220 -0.64 -16.14 1.85
CA GLY A 220 -1.64 -17.10 2.34
C GLY A 220 -1.67 -17.25 3.87
N ILE A 221 -0.65 -16.73 4.59
CA ILE A 221 -0.60 -16.75 6.07
C ILE A 221 -1.78 -16.00 6.70
N PHE A 222 -2.33 -15.00 5.99
CA PHE A 222 -3.48 -14.24 6.48
C PHE A 222 -4.82 -14.95 6.24
N ALA A 223 -4.84 -16.09 5.55
CA ALA A 223 -6.08 -16.78 5.23
C ALA A 223 -6.74 -17.41 6.47
N GLN A 224 -8.05 -17.22 6.64
CA GLN A 224 -8.82 -17.84 7.71
C GLN A 224 -8.68 -19.36 7.75
N GLY A 225 -8.62 -20.02 6.59
CA GLY A 225 -8.43 -21.47 6.51
C GLY A 225 -7.04 -21.89 6.95
N PHE A 226 -6.01 -21.12 6.62
CA PHE A 226 -4.63 -21.39 7.07
C PHE A 226 -4.55 -21.32 8.60
N LEU A 227 -4.99 -20.21 9.17
CA LEU A 227 -4.92 -19.96 10.62
C LEU A 227 -5.72 -21.02 11.39
N LYS A 228 -6.94 -21.34 10.95
CA LYS A 228 -7.80 -22.26 11.67
C LYS A 228 -7.41 -23.73 11.54
N ASP A 229 -7.06 -24.16 10.33
CA ASP A 229 -6.91 -25.59 10.04
C ASP A 229 -5.45 -26.07 10.11
N PHE A 230 -4.47 -25.16 10.10
CA PHE A 230 -3.04 -25.49 9.99
C PHE A 230 -2.14 -24.85 11.06
N THR A 231 -2.68 -24.02 11.96
CA THR A 231 -1.93 -23.40 13.08
C THR A 231 -2.59 -23.72 14.41
N GLY A 232 -1.86 -23.62 15.52
CA GLY A 232 -2.47 -23.56 16.84
C GLY A 232 -3.26 -22.25 16.97
N HIS A 233 -4.49 -22.32 17.48
CA HIS A 233 -5.37 -21.16 17.60
C HIS A 233 -6.09 -21.19 18.95
N ASN A 234 -6.53 -20.03 19.45
CA ASN A 234 -7.28 -19.91 20.70
C ASN A 234 -8.75 -19.57 20.38
N PRO A 235 -9.67 -20.55 20.42
CA PRO A 235 -11.08 -20.31 20.09
C PRO A 235 -11.76 -19.19 20.90
N ASN A 236 -11.23 -18.84 22.08
CA ASN A 236 -11.77 -17.78 22.94
C ASN A 236 -11.32 -16.37 22.55
N GLU A 237 -10.33 -16.24 21.67
CA GLU A 237 -9.83 -14.95 21.15
C GLU A 237 -10.36 -14.65 19.74
N SER A 238 -11.02 -15.63 19.11
CA SER A 238 -11.65 -15.47 17.82
C SER A 238 -12.76 -14.40 17.81
N VAL A 239 -12.78 -13.56 16.77
CA VAL A 239 -13.80 -12.52 16.58
C VAL A 239 -14.83 -13.02 15.57
N GLY A 240 -16.06 -13.28 16.03
CA GLY A 240 -17.11 -13.80 15.16
C GLY A 240 -16.79 -15.19 14.57
N GLY A 241 -15.98 -15.99 15.28
CA GLY A 241 -15.54 -17.31 14.82
C GLY A 241 -14.43 -17.27 13.77
N ARG A 242 -13.70 -16.16 13.68
CA ARG A 242 -12.51 -15.99 12.85
C ARG A 242 -11.25 -15.84 13.69
N GLU A 243 -10.17 -16.42 13.19
CA GLU A 243 -8.88 -16.26 13.81
C GLU A 243 -8.38 -14.83 13.63
N THR A 244 -7.51 -14.41 14.52
CA THR A 244 -6.93 -13.07 14.53
C THR A 244 -5.44 -13.15 14.73
N GLY A 245 -4.75 -12.05 14.50
CA GLY A 245 -3.33 -11.93 14.79
C GLY A 245 -2.89 -10.48 14.68
N TRP A 246 -1.60 -10.25 14.72
CA TRP A 246 -0.97 -8.96 14.46
C TRP A 246 0.26 -9.18 13.58
N PHE A 247 0.77 -8.13 12.94
CA PHE A 247 1.96 -8.24 12.12
C PHE A 247 2.79 -6.97 12.19
N ARG A 248 4.08 -7.13 11.89
CA ARG A 248 5.01 -6.04 11.67
C ARG A 248 5.71 -6.21 10.33
N PHE A 249 6.14 -5.10 9.75
CA PHE A 249 6.82 -5.09 8.47
C PHE A 249 7.78 -3.93 8.35
N GLN A 250 8.81 -4.12 7.53
CA GLN A 250 9.89 -3.17 7.30
C GLN A 250 10.42 -3.31 5.87
N GLY A 251 11.22 -2.33 5.43
CA GLY A 251 11.97 -2.44 4.18
C GLY A 251 12.98 -3.58 4.24
N ALA A 252 13.13 -4.30 3.14
CA ALA A 252 14.17 -5.32 3.00
C ALA A 252 15.22 -4.87 1.98
N LEU A 253 14.75 -4.58 0.75
CA LEU A 253 15.61 -4.24 -0.37
C LEU A 253 14.82 -3.50 -1.45
N ALA A 254 15.38 -2.44 -1.99
CA ALA A 254 14.90 -1.80 -3.21
C ALA A 254 15.91 -1.97 -4.34
N ASN A 255 15.45 -2.42 -5.52
CA ASN A 255 16.31 -2.65 -6.68
C ASN A 255 15.86 -1.83 -7.88
N SER A 256 16.82 -1.18 -8.52
CA SER A 256 16.68 -0.62 -9.87
C SER A 256 17.59 -1.36 -10.85
N VAL A 257 17.60 -0.94 -12.11
CA VAL A 257 18.54 -1.46 -13.12
C VAL A 257 20.00 -1.10 -12.84
N ASN A 258 20.27 -0.16 -11.94
CA ASN A 258 21.60 0.41 -11.72
C ASN A 258 22.09 0.31 -10.28
N THR A 259 21.20 0.18 -9.30
CA THR A 259 21.56 0.15 -7.89
C THR A 259 20.65 -0.74 -7.07
N THR A 260 21.12 -1.05 -5.86
CA THR A 260 20.38 -1.75 -4.83
C THR A 260 20.53 -0.96 -3.53
N ILE A 261 19.40 -0.62 -2.92
CA ILE A 261 19.32 0.04 -1.63
C ILE A 261 18.87 -1.00 -0.61
N ALA A 262 19.72 -1.28 0.37
CA ALA A 262 19.36 -2.15 1.48
C ALA A 262 18.47 -1.39 2.46
N ASP A 263 17.46 -2.07 3.01
CA ASP A 263 16.61 -1.55 4.08
C ASP A 263 15.97 -0.17 3.74
N PRO A 264 15.23 -0.09 2.61
CA PRO A 264 14.68 1.18 2.16
C PRO A 264 13.59 1.70 3.11
N ALA A 265 13.52 3.03 3.28
CA ALA A 265 12.37 3.64 3.94
C ALA A 265 11.07 3.37 3.17
N ILE A 266 10.07 2.94 3.91
CA ILE A 266 8.72 2.66 3.41
C ILE A 266 7.70 3.25 4.37
N TYR A 267 6.47 3.41 3.89
CA TYR A 267 5.32 3.61 4.76
C TYR A 267 4.18 2.67 4.39
N GLY A 268 3.30 2.40 5.35
CA GLY A 268 2.08 1.68 5.05
C GLY A 268 0.91 2.04 5.94
N VAL A 269 -0.30 1.84 5.41
CA VAL A 269 -1.56 2.10 6.13
C VAL A 269 -2.45 0.87 6.00
N PHE A 270 -2.87 0.33 7.15
CA PHE A 270 -3.73 -0.84 7.19
C PHE A 270 -5.20 -0.44 7.06
N VAL A 271 -5.90 -1.10 6.14
CA VAL A 271 -7.35 -0.93 5.95
C VAL A 271 -8.03 -2.27 6.24
N GLU A 272 -8.64 -2.39 7.41
CA GLU A 272 -9.44 -3.57 7.77
C GLU A 272 -10.78 -3.50 7.05
N ARG A 273 -11.13 -4.53 6.26
CA ARG A 273 -12.43 -4.60 5.56
C ARG A 273 -13.20 -5.84 5.97
N VAL A 274 -14.44 -5.63 6.43
CA VAL A 274 -15.39 -6.68 6.79
C VAL A 274 -16.72 -6.38 6.12
N GLY A 275 -16.98 -7.05 5.00
CA GLY A 275 -18.15 -6.81 4.18
C GLY A 275 -18.16 -5.42 3.58
N GLY A 276 -19.25 -4.69 3.81
CA GLY A 276 -19.40 -3.30 3.38
C GLY A 276 -18.96 -2.29 4.43
N TYR A 277 -18.11 -2.69 5.39
CA TYR A 277 -17.53 -1.81 6.39
C TYR A 277 -16.01 -1.85 6.28
N ALA A 278 -15.38 -0.69 6.43
CA ALA A 278 -13.93 -0.61 6.57
C ALA A 278 -13.53 0.39 7.65
N VAL A 279 -12.32 0.19 8.19
CA VAL A 279 -11.67 1.08 9.13
C VAL A 279 -10.20 1.13 8.75
N ALA A 280 -9.62 2.32 8.76
CA ALA A 280 -8.20 2.53 8.52
C ALA A 280 -7.58 3.20 9.75
N ASP A 281 -6.36 2.80 10.08
CA ASP A 281 -5.56 3.38 11.15
C ASP A 281 -4.12 3.50 10.68
N LEU A 282 -3.42 4.54 11.14
CA LEU A 282 -1.97 4.60 11.00
C LEU A 282 -1.36 3.51 11.90
N PRO A 283 -0.33 2.79 11.42
CA PRO A 283 0.36 1.79 12.22
C PRO A 283 1.14 2.45 13.37
N PHE A 284 1.59 1.62 14.33
CA PHE A 284 2.59 2.07 15.29
C PHE A 284 3.97 2.06 14.62
N GLU A 285 4.79 3.04 14.97
CA GLU A 285 6.10 3.27 14.38
C GLU A 285 7.21 3.01 15.39
N ILE A 286 8.23 2.24 14.98
CA ILE A 286 9.44 1.97 15.77
C ILE A 286 10.67 2.31 14.94
N GLY A 287 11.68 2.83 15.62
CA GLY A 287 12.97 3.14 15.00
C GLY A 287 12.91 4.40 14.13
N SER A 288 14.00 4.62 13.43
CA SER A 288 14.23 5.79 12.58
C SER A 288 15.03 5.34 11.38
N ARG A 289 14.64 5.80 10.20
CA ARG A 289 15.24 5.44 8.92
C ARG A 289 15.25 6.67 8.02
N ASP A 290 16.37 6.89 7.35
CA ASP A 290 16.47 7.93 6.34
C ASP A 290 15.62 7.54 5.13
N GLY A 291 14.78 8.47 4.70
CA GLY A 291 13.98 8.35 3.50
C GLY A 291 14.07 9.60 2.65
N HIS A 292 13.58 9.49 1.43
CA HIS A 292 13.58 10.54 0.43
C HIS A 292 12.22 10.52 -0.26
N VAL A 293 11.53 11.65 -0.25
CA VAL A 293 10.35 11.86 -1.08
C VAL A 293 10.79 12.60 -2.35
N LEU A 294 10.22 12.24 -3.49
CA LEU A 294 10.64 12.71 -4.82
C LEU A 294 12.03 12.27 -5.33
N PRO A 295 12.53 11.04 -5.08
CA PRO A 295 13.78 10.60 -5.71
C PRO A 295 13.59 10.41 -7.23
N ARG A 296 14.14 11.33 -8.03
CA ARG A 296 13.91 11.41 -9.50
C ARG A 296 14.83 10.55 -10.35
N VAL A 297 15.83 9.89 -9.75
CA VAL A 297 16.93 9.23 -10.48
C VAL A 297 16.94 7.72 -10.29
N ILE A 298 17.44 6.99 -11.28
CA ILE A 298 17.54 5.51 -11.24
C ILE A 298 18.58 5.00 -10.23
N THR A 299 19.40 5.89 -9.68
CA THR A 299 20.33 5.61 -8.59
C THR A 299 19.66 5.74 -7.22
N GLY A 300 18.39 6.18 -7.16
CA GLY A 300 17.80 6.68 -5.93
C GLY A 300 18.53 7.93 -5.45
N ASP A 301 18.11 8.44 -4.30
CA ASP A 301 19.00 9.28 -3.53
C ASP A 301 19.64 8.45 -2.40
N ASN A 302 20.95 8.47 -2.36
CA ASN A 302 21.77 7.71 -1.41
C ASN A 302 22.89 8.59 -0.82
N SER A 303 22.77 9.90 -1.00
CA SER A 303 23.65 10.95 -0.49
C SER A 303 23.72 10.93 1.04
N GLU A 304 22.58 10.64 1.68
CA GLU A 304 22.35 10.82 3.11
C GLU A 304 22.38 9.53 3.93
N ALA A 305 22.45 8.33 3.30
CA ALA A 305 22.28 7.03 3.96
C ALA A 305 23.16 6.85 5.23
N GLY A 306 22.59 7.25 6.36
CA GLY A 306 23.18 7.28 7.68
C GLY A 306 22.96 5.97 8.40
N ASP A 307 23.87 5.68 9.32
CA ASP A 307 23.86 4.46 10.12
C ASP A 307 22.66 4.47 11.08
N PHE A 308 21.91 3.37 11.01
CA PHE A 308 20.79 3.00 11.87
C PHE A 308 21.02 3.35 13.36
N ASP A 309 20.14 4.16 13.95
CA ASP A 309 19.98 4.21 15.40
C ASP A 309 18.75 3.40 15.82
N GLY A 310 18.96 2.08 15.98
CA GLY A 310 17.96 1.13 16.48
C GLY A 310 17.42 1.39 17.89
N ALA A 311 17.78 2.51 18.52
CA ALA A 311 17.25 2.97 19.79
C ALA A 311 16.40 4.24 19.68
N ALA A 312 16.04 4.69 18.47
CA ALA A 312 15.19 5.86 18.28
C ALA A 312 13.85 5.69 19.04
N ALA A 313 13.43 6.77 19.71
CA ALA A 313 12.17 6.79 20.44
C ALA A 313 10.99 6.56 19.48
N PRO A 314 9.86 5.99 19.94
CA PRO A 314 8.65 5.89 19.14
C PRO A 314 8.29 7.26 18.55
N VAL A 315 8.06 7.30 17.24
CA VAL A 315 7.62 8.51 16.54
C VAL A 315 6.13 8.68 16.79
N GLU A 316 5.74 9.82 17.36
CA GLU A 316 4.34 10.19 17.50
C GLU A 316 3.92 10.94 16.25
N ARG A 317 3.04 10.33 15.44
CA ARG A 317 2.33 11.04 14.36
C ARG A 317 1.06 11.70 14.90
N ARG A 318 0.48 12.58 14.07
CA ARG A 318 -0.69 13.44 14.30
C ARG A 318 -0.36 14.76 14.98
N HIS A 319 0.81 15.32 14.68
CA HIS A 319 1.13 16.71 14.96
C HIS A 319 1.00 17.55 13.69
N PRO A 320 0.85 18.87 13.81
CA PRO A 320 0.99 19.77 12.67
C PRO A 320 2.39 19.62 12.05
N GLY A 321 2.43 19.33 10.75
CA GLY A 321 3.65 19.06 9.99
C GLY A 321 3.92 20.13 8.94
N SER A 322 5.13 20.09 8.37
CA SER A 322 5.51 20.88 7.19
C SER A 322 5.28 20.12 5.89
N LEU A 323 5.25 18.79 5.99
CA LEU A 323 4.97 17.84 4.91
C LEU A 323 3.91 16.85 5.39
N LEU A 324 2.91 16.60 4.55
CA LEU A 324 1.81 15.68 4.77
C LEU A 324 1.77 14.63 3.65
N LEU A 325 1.83 13.36 4.00
CA LEU A 325 1.69 12.22 3.09
C LEU A 325 0.28 11.63 3.20
N TYR A 326 -0.52 11.82 2.16
CA TYR A 326 -1.85 11.23 2.03
C TYR A 326 -1.71 9.85 1.37
N PRO A 327 -2.06 8.76 2.07
CA PRO A 327 -1.66 7.42 1.66
C PRO A 327 -2.34 6.92 0.39
N GLU A 328 -3.51 7.46 0.05
CA GLU A 328 -4.24 7.00 -1.13
C GLU A 328 -5.14 8.06 -1.76
N PHE A 329 -5.15 8.10 -3.09
CA PHE A 329 -6.27 8.58 -3.87
C PHE A 329 -6.75 7.52 -4.85
N ASN A 330 -8.05 7.56 -5.14
CA ASN A 330 -8.70 6.68 -6.10
C ASN A 330 -9.75 7.46 -6.89
N ASN A 331 -9.45 7.67 -8.16
CA ASN A 331 -10.22 8.37 -9.17
C ASN A 331 -10.92 7.39 -10.14
N LEU A 332 -10.90 6.08 -9.88
CA LEU A 332 -11.64 5.11 -10.70
C LEU A 332 -13.14 5.39 -10.66
N TYR A 333 -13.84 4.94 -11.70
CA TYR A 333 -15.28 5.18 -11.81
C TYR A 333 -16.04 4.58 -10.61
N GLY A 334 -16.81 5.43 -9.92
CA GLY A 334 -17.56 5.04 -8.72
C GLY A 334 -16.79 5.25 -7.42
N GLU A 335 -15.52 5.65 -7.48
CA GLU A 335 -14.70 6.01 -6.32
C GLU A 335 -14.65 7.52 -6.14
N LEU A 336 -14.51 7.94 -4.89
CA LEU A 336 -14.37 9.34 -4.51
C LEU A 336 -13.34 9.45 -3.39
N THR A 337 -12.21 10.10 -3.67
CA THR A 337 -11.28 10.53 -2.62
C THR A 337 -11.43 12.03 -2.35
N LEU A 338 -11.63 12.36 -1.08
CA LEU A 338 -11.58 13.71 -0.54
C LEU A 338 -10.27 13.89 0.24
N LEU A 339 -9.50 14.92 -0.10
CA LEU A 339 -8.36 15.37 0.68
C LEU A 339 -8.71 16.69 1.34
N THR A 340 -8.40 16.81 2.63
CA THR A 340 -8.55 18.05 3.39
C THR A 340 -7.21 18.44 3.97
N ILE A 341 -6.80 19.67 3.73
CA ILE A 341 -5.65 20.31 4.36
C ILE A 341 -6.10 21.58 5.06
N THR A 342 -5.55 21.83 6.25
CA THR A 342 -5.81 22.99 7.06
C THR A 342 -4.49 23.61 7.49
N ASN A 343 -4.38 24.93 7.31
CA ASN A 343 -3.34 25.74 7.94
C ASN A 343 -3.86 26.16 9.31
N GLU A 344 -3.27 25.64 10.39
CA GLU A 344 -3.62 26.02 11.77
C GLU A 344 -2.87 27.25 12.30
N SER A 345 -1.97 27.85 11.52
CA SER A 345 -1.32 29.10 11.92
C SER A 345 -2.37 30.21 12.08
N ALA A 346 -2.29 30.92 13.20
CA ALA A 346 -3.19 32.03 13.49
C ALA A 346 -2.83 33.31 12.72
N THR A 347 -1.62 33.39 12.18
CA THR A 347 -1.02 34.62 11.67
C THR A 347 -0.48 34.50 10.25
N ASP A 348 0.01 33.32 9.88
CA ASP A 348 0.85 33.17 8.70
C ASP A 348 0.08 32.48 7.58
N GLU A 349 0.17 33.08 6.39
CA GLU A 349 -0.27 32.47 5.15
C GLU A 349 0.83 31.54 4.64
N VAL A 350 0.44 30.45 4.01
CA VAL A 350 1.38 29.50 3.40
C VAL A 350 0.92 29.10 2.02
N ARG A 351 1.87 28.95 1.09
CA ARG A 351 1.63 28.26 -0.17
C ARG A 351 2.02 26.80 0.00
N VAL A 352 1.17 25.89 -0.41
CA VAL A 352 1.43 24.44 -0.37
C VAL A 352 1.56 23.90 -1.79
N HIS A 353 2.44 22.90 -1.93
CA HIS A 353 2.67 22.15 -3.15
C HIS A 353 2.13 20.74 -3.00
N PHE A 354 1.10 20.41 -3.79
CA PHE A 354 0.58 19.06 -3.94
C PHE A 354 1.31 18.34 -5.06
N VAL A 355 1.93 17.21 -4.74
CA VAL A 355 2.55 16.31 -5.70
C VAL A 355 1.79 14.99 -5.67
N TYR A 356 1.11 14.69 -6.76
CA TYR A 356 0.41 13.42 -6.93
C TYR A 356 1.34 12.39 -7.55
N TYR A 357 1.45 11.24 -6.89
CA TYR A 357 2.15 10.07 -7.39
C TYR A 357 1.16 9.01 -7.77
N GLY A 358 0.94 8.85 -9.07
CA GLY A 358 -0.20 8.11 -9.53
C GLY A 358 0.07 7.13 -10.65
N LYS A 359 -0.76 6.10 -10.62
CA LYS A 359 -1.00 5.18 -11.71
C LYS A 359 -2.20 5.68 -12.56
N TYR A 360 -2.01 6.08 -13.82
CA TYR A 360 -3.00 5.97 -14.90
C TYR A 360 -3.80 4.66 -14.84
N GLY A 361 -5.12 4.76 -14.84
CA GLY A 361 -6.03 3.66 -15.11
C GLY A 361 -6.63 3.86 -16.49
N ASN A 362 -6.83 2.78 -17.24
CA ASN A 362 -7.73 2.80 -18.39
C ASN A 362 -9.15 2.41 -17.94
#